data_AF-A0A2M8AY81-F1
#
_entry.id   AF-A0A2M8AY81-F1
#
_cell.length_a   1.000
_cell.length_b   1.000
_cell.length_c   1.000
_cell.angle_alpha   90.00
_cell.angle_beta   90.00
_cell.angle_gamma   90.00
#
_symmetry.space_group_name_H-M   'P 1'
#
loop_
_entity.id
_entity.type
_entity.pdbx_description
1 polymer ?
#
loop_
_entity_poly.entity_id
_entity_poly.type
_entity_poly.pdbx_seq_one_letter_code
_entity_poly.pdbx_strand_id
1 'polypeptide(L)' 'MEFHRVIGARRSLRAFSRRPVEMEKIERMLDAARWSPSCANRQPWRFVVVGADAPSRAAVEEALDAGNDWAKRAPV' A
#
# COMPACT_ATOMS: atom_id res chain seq x y z
N MET A 1 11.29 -5.88 17.33
CA MET A 1 11.50 -7.12 16.55
C MET A 1 12.68 -6.84 15.64
N GLU A 2 13.70 -7.71 15.62
CA GLU A 2 14.89 -7.51 14.80
C GLU A 2 14.55 -7.45 13.29
N PHE A 3 15.23 -6.58 12.55
CA PHE A 3 14.93 -6.28 11.14
C PHE A 3 14.90 -7.54 10.25
N HIS A 4 15.90 -8.40 10.37
CA HIS A 4 15.98 -9.65 9.60
C HIS A 4 14.79 -10.58 9.83
N ARG A 5 14.23 -10.60 11.05
CA ARG A 5 13.06 -11.41 11.37
C ARG A 5 11.81 -10.90 10.67
N VAL A 6 11.64 -9.57 10.60
CA VAL A 6 10.52 -8.94 9.89
C VAL A 6 10.55 -9.30 8.40
N ILE A 7 11.72 -9.22 7.78
CA ILE A 7 11.89 -9.58 6.35
C ILE A 7 11.55 -11.05 6.12
N GLY A 8 12.10 -11.96 6.94
CA GLY A 8 11.84 -13.40 6.79
C GLY A 8 10.38 -13.80 7.01
N ALA A 9 9.66 -13.06 7.85
CA ALA A 9 8.24 -13.29 8.14
C ALA A 9 7.28 -12.73 7.07
N ARG A 10 7.74 -11.88 6.14
CA ARG A 10 6.88 -11.22 5.15
C ARG A 10 6.14 -12.22 4.26
N ARG A 11 4.82 -12.05 4.11
CA ARG A 11 3.94 -12.83 3.22
C ARG A 11 3.04 -11.89 2.43
N SER A 12 2.63 -12.33 1.23
CA SER A 12 1.64 -11.60 0.43
C SER A 12 0.26 -12.01 0.89
N LEU A 13 -0.39 -11.15 1.69
CA LEU A 13 -1.73 -11.40 2.20
C LEU A 13 -2.77 -10.96 1.17
N ARG A 14 -3.88 -11.71 1.09
CA ARG A 14 -4.99 -11.47 0.16
C ARG A 14 -6.36 -11.55 0.85
N ALA A 15 -6.37 -11.53 2.19
CA ALA A 15 -7.57 -11.55 3.01
C ALA A 15 -7.44 -10.43 4.05
N PHE A 16 -8.32 -9.44 3.98
CA PHE A 16 -8.24 -8.22 4.77
C PHE A 16 -9.52 -8.01 5.58
N SER A 17 -9.36 -7.49 6.80
CA SER A 17 -10.47 -6.96 7.58
C SER A 17 -10.87 -5.57 7.06
N ARG A 18 -12.12 -5.16 7.29
CA ARG A 18 -12.60 -3.79 7.00
C ARG A 18 -12.10 -2.74 8.01
N ARG A 19 -11.17 -3.09 8.91
CA ARG A 19 -10.62 -2.15 9.88
C ARG A 19 -9.87 -1.04 9.11
N PRO A 20 -10.19 0.24 9.36
CA PRO A 20 -9.44 1.35 8.77
C PRO A 20 -7.95 1.29 9.13
N VAL A 21 -7.14 1.87 8.27
CA VAL A 21 -5.70 2.09 8.53
C VAL A 21 -5.51 3.56 8.87
N GLU A 22 -4.87 3.81 9.99
CA GLU A 22 -4.56 5.16 10.48
C GLU A 22 -3.60 5.87 9.52
N MET A 23 -3.86 7.15 9.24
CA MET A 23 -3.13 7.90 8.22
C MET A 23 -1.63 7.98 8.53
N GLU A 24 -1.26 8.12 9.80
CA GLU A 24 0.12 8.20 10.26
C GLU A 24 0.92 6.94 9.91
N LYS A 25 0.26 5.77 9.83
CA LYS A 25 0.93 4.52 9.40
C LYS A 25 1.24 4.56 7.91
N ILE A 26 0.33 5.09 7.11
CA ILE A 26 0.50 5.24 5.66
C ILE A 26 1.62 6.25 5.38
N GLU A 27 1.60 7.40 6.03
CA GLU A 27 2.63 8.44 5.89
C GLU A 27 4.02 7.90 6.23
N ARG A 28 4.16 7.17 7.34
CA ARG A 28 5.43 6.52 7.71
C ARG A 28 5.93 5.52 6.66
N MET A 29 5.03 4.81 5.98
CA MET A 29 5.40 3.91 4.88
C MET A 29 5.86 4.70 3.65
N LEU A 30 5.18 5.79 3.31
CA LEU A 30 5.55 6.66 2.20
C LEU A 30 6.87 7.40 2.46
N ASP A 31 7.15 7.80 3.70
CA ASP A 31 8.44 8.34 4.13
C ASP A 31 9.57 7.33 3.90
N ALA A 32 9.38 6.08 4.35
CA ALA A 32 10.36 5.03 4.10
C ALA A 32 10.58 4.79 2.60
N ALA A 33 9.51 4.84 1.79
CA ALA A 33 9.59 4.66 0.35
C ALA A 33 10.32 5.83 -0.35
N ARG A 34 10.02 7.09 0.02
CA ARG A 34 10.68 8.26 -0.60
C ARG A 34 12.15 8.40 -0.19
N TRP A 35 12.53 7.91 0.98
CA TRP A 35 13.93 7.87 1.43
C TRP A 35 14.75 6.77 0.76
N SER A 36 14.10 5.86 0.03
CA SER A 36 14.83 4.84 -0.73
C SER A 36 15.75 5.47 -1.78
N PRO A 37 16.91 4.84 -2.07
CA PRO A 37 17.85 5.36 -3.05
C PRO A 37 17.19 5.47 -4.42
N SER A 38 17.50 6.55 -5.16
CA SER A 38 17.05 6.73 -6.54
C SER A 38 18.21 7.13 -7.44
N CYS A 39 18.21 6.62 -8.67
CA CYS A 39 19.23 6.94 -9.66
C CYS A 39 19.33 8.46 -9.85
N ALA A 40 20.53 9.02 -9.66
CA ALA A 40 20.79 10.45 -9.75
C ALA A 40 19.84 11.33 -8.91
N ASN A 41 19.33 10.81 -7.79
CA ASN A 41 18.37 11.49 -6.91
C ASN A 41 17.10 12.01 -7.63
N ARG A 42 16.67 11.37 -8.72
CA ARG A 42 15.52 11.84 -9.51
C ARG A 42 14.19 11.76 -8.77
N GLN A 43 14.11 10.95 -7.70
CA GLN A 43 12.88 10.76 -6.91
C GLN A 43 11.66 10.46 -7.80
N PRO A 44 11.72 9.42 -8.66
CA PRO A 44 10.72 9.17 -9.70
C PRO A 44 9.39 8.65 -9.14
N TRP A 45 9.34 8.33 -7.85
CA TRP A 45 8.19 7.73 -7.19
C TRP A 45 6.98 8.67 -7.23
N ARG A 46 5.82 8.13 -7.61
CA ARG A 46 4.52 8.77 -7.49
C ARG A 46 3.59 7.79 -6.80
N PHE A 47 2.98 8.23 -5.70
CA PHE A 47 2.08 7.41 -4.90
C PHE A 47 0.69 8.01 -4.97
N VAL A 48 -0.31 7.17 -5.22
CA VAL A 48 -1.72 7.52 -5.12
C VAL A 48 -2.31 6.62 -4.04
N VAL A 49 -2.82 7.20 -2.96
CA VAL A 49 -3.42 6.47 -1.84
C VAL A 49 -4.92 6.56 -1.97
N VAL A 50 -5.60 5.41 -1.97
CA VAL A 50 -7.06 5.32 -2.19
C VAL A 50 -7.70 4.51 -1.06
N GLY A 51 -8.11 5.22 -0.02
CA GLY A 51 -8.84 4.61 1.10
C GLY A 51 -10.25 4.15 0.71
N ALA A 52 -10.87 3.38 1.60
CA ALA A 52 -12.20 2.81 1.41
C ALA A 52 -13.29 3.85 1.06
N ASP A 53 -13.20 5.06 1.62
CA ASP A 53 -14.20 6.13 1.43
C ASP A 53 -13.77 7.15 0.35
N ALA A 54 -12.69 6.89 -0.39
CA ALA A 54 -12.22 7.81 -1.41
C ALA A 54 -13.18 7.84 -2.62
N PRO A 55 -13.53 9.03 -3.17
CA PRO A 55 -14.38 9.11 -4.36
C PRO A 55 -13.81 8.36 -5.59
N SER A 56 -12.48 8.24 -5.67
CA SER A 56 -11.76 7.51 -6.72
C SER A 56 -11.79 5.98 -6.55
N ARG A 57 -12.29 5.45 -5.42
CA ARG A 57 -12.25 4.02 -5.10
C ARG A 57 -12.90 3.17 -6.17
N ALA A 58 -14.09 3.55 -6.65
CA ALA A 58 -14.82 2.81 -7.67
C ALA A 58 -14.01 2.66 -8.97
N ALA A 59 -13.36 3.73 -9.42
CA ALA A 59 -12.52 3.70 -10.62
C ALA A 59 -11.29 2.79 -10.45
N VAL A 60 -10.69 2.76 -9.25
CA VAL A 60 -9.58 1.84 -8.95
C VAL A 60 -10.06 0.40 -8.95
N GLU A 61 -11.23 0.12 -8.35
CA GLU A 61 -11.79 -1.24 -8.30
C GLU A 61 -12.23 -1.76 -9.67
N GLU A 62 -12.66 -0.88 -10.58
CA GLU A 62 -12.99 -1.22 -11.97
C GLU A 62 -11.75 -1.59 -12.78
N ALA A 63 -10.59 -0.99 -12.48
CA ALA A 63 -9.33 -1.30 -13.14
C ALA A 63 -8.66 -2.60 -12.64
N LEU A 64 -9.29 -3.32 -11.70
CA LEU A 64 -8.79 -4.59 -11.19
C LEU A 64 -9.20 -5.76 -12.10
N ASP A 65 -8.29 -6.74 -12.23
CA ASP A 65 -8.51 -8.01 -12.92
C ASP A 65 -8.95 -9.10 -11.92
N ALA A 66 -9.43 -10.24 -12.44
CA ALA A 66 -9.82 -11.39 -11.60
C ALA A 66 -8.70 -11.87 -10.64
N GLY A 67 -7.43 -11.70 -11.03
CA GLY A 67 -6.27 -12.11 -10.21
C GLY A 67 -5.98 -11.20 -9.00
N ASN A 68 -6.53 -9.98 -8.98
CA ASN A 68 -6.31 -9.00 -7.90
C ASN A 68 -7.61 -8.51 -7.24
N ASP A 69 -8.74 -9.18 -7.49
CA ASP A 69 -10.04 -8.87 -6.89
C ASP A 69 -10.03 -8.82 -5.35
N TRP A 70 -9.11 -9.55 -4.71
CA TRP A 70 -8.86 -9.48 -3.27
C TRP A 70 -8.58 -8.06 -2.75
N ALA A 71 -8.08 -7.15 -3.61
CA ALA A 71 -7.78 -5.77 -3.26
C ALA A 71 -9.03 -4.94 -2.96
N LYS A 72 -10.21 -5.32 -3.48
CA LYS A 72 -11.49 -4.66 -3.15
C LYS A 72 -11.80 -4.73 -1.65
N ARG A 73 -11.30 -5.75 -0.94
CA ARG A 73 -11.42 -5.87 0.51
C ARG A 73 -10.33 -5.16 1.31
N ALA A 74 -9.26 -4.70 0.66
CA ALA A 74 -8.20 -3.96 1.35
C ALA A 74 -8.70 -2.54 1.71
N PRO A 75 -8.46 -2.07 2.95
CA PRO A 75 -8.96 -0.77 3.43
C PRO A 75 -8.27 0.45 2.81
N VAL A 76 -7.10 0.26 2.17
CA VAL A 76 -6.30 1.28 1.46
C VAL A 76 -5.60 0.65 0.27
#